data_AF-F0Q446-F1
#
_entry.id   AF-F0Q446-F1
#
_cell.length_a   1.000
_cell.length_b   1.000
_cell.length_c   1.000
_cell.angle_alpha   90.00
_cell.angle_beta   90.00
_cell.angle_gamma   90.00
#
_symmetry.space_group_name_H-M   'P 1'
#
loop_
_entity.id
_entity.type
_entity.pdbx_description
1 polymer ?
#
loop_
_entity_poly.entity_id
_entity_poly.type
_entity_poly.pdbx_seq_one_letter_code
_entity_poly.pdbx_strand_id
1 'polypeptide(L)'
;MMQRHSCDRWGALGLASVMLGLAIVPFFYLCIGAWQELSIVASATVFLAALVCLGFLYLRLLAHRNPVWAGATRLWWVEAAAWVILVYLGSMLTGMRLQTGFARFGSFALVWLVASAAMVPVMACFFRGSVLVQRAYAWRFSALATAAWLLLASNIATAFIFMPQRFV
;
A
#
# COMPACT_ATOMS: atom_id res chain seq x y z
N MET A 1 25.56 -19.94 -10.98
CA MET A 1 24.98 -18.60 -10.75
C MET A 1 23.96 -18.34 -11.84
N MET A 2 22.67 -18.56 -11.57
CA MET A 2 21.61 -18.30 -12.55
C MET A 2 21.46 -16.79 -12.75
N GLN A 3 21.59 -16.32 -13.99
CA GLN A 3 21.21 -14.96 -14.39
C GLN A 3 19.73 -14.77 -14.04
N ARG A 4 19.45 -14.12 -12.90
CA ARG A 4 18.09 -13.65 -12.60
C ARG A 4 17.71 -12.63 -13.66
N HIS A 5 16.67 -12.93 -14.43
CA HIS A 5 16.22 -12.08 -15.51
C HIS A 5 15.87 -10.68 -14.98
N SER A 6 16.21 -9.66 -15.76
CA SER A 6 15.86 -8.25 -15.49
C SER A 6 14.37 -8.09 -15.16
N CYS A 7 13.49 -8.91 -15.73
CA CYS A 7 12.06 -8.93 -15.47
C CYS A 7 11.71 -9.23 -14.01
N ASP A 8 12.37 -10.19 -13.36
CA ASP A 8 12.14 -10.51 -11.94
C ASP A 8 12.58 -9.35 -11.03
N ARG A 9 13.60 -8.60 -11.48
CA ARG A 9 14.11 -7.41 -10.79
C ARG A 9 13.09 -6.29 -10.76
N TRP A 10 12.50 -5.99 -11.91
CA TRP A 10 11.47 -4.98 -12.06
C TRP A 10 10.15 -5.42 -11.41
N GLY A 11 9.81 -6.71 -11.48
CA GLY A 11 8.67 -7.29 -10.77
C GLY A 11 8.79 -7.16 -9.25
N ALA A 12 9.92 -7.52 -8.67
CA ALA A 12 10.13 -7.39 -7.23
C ALA A 12 10.09 -5.92 -6.76
N LEU A 13 10.67 -5.01 -7.54
CA LEU A 13 10.62 -3.56 -7.25
C LEU A 13 9.19 -3.02 -7.37
N GLY A 14 8.44 -3.43 -8.39
CA GLY A 14 7.05 -3.03 -8.58
C GLY A 14 6.13 -3.57 -7.50
N LEU A 15 6.33 -4.81 -7.05
CA LEU A 15 5.58 -5.36 -5.92
C LEU A 15 5.88 -4.58 -4.63
N ALA A 16 7.17 -4.30 -4.37
CA ALA A 16 7.59 -3.52 -3.21
C ALA A 16 7.00 -2.10 -3.24
N SER A 17 6.94 -1.45 -4.41
CA SER A 17 6.33 -0.12 -4.55
C SER A 17 4.81 -0.15 -4.38
N VAL A 18 4.13 -1.20 -4.85
CA VAL A 18 2.68 -1.39 -4.62
C VAL A 18 2.37 -1.55 -3.14
N MET A 19 3.16 -2.35 -2.42
CA MET A 19 3.00 -2.53 -0.97
C MET A 19 3.35 -1.25 -0.21
N LEU A 20 4.43 -0.55 -0.57
CA LEU A 20 4.77 0.72 0.07
C LEU A 20 3.72 1.80 -0.22
N GLY A 21 3.22 1.85 -1.46
CA GLY A 21 2.13 2.71 -1.88
C GLY A 21 0.92 2.52 -0.97
N LEU A 22 0.53 1.28 -0.71
CA LEU A 22 -0.58 0.93 0.18
C LEU A 22 -0.37 1.48 1.60
N ALA A 23 0.84 1.33 2.14
CA ALA A 23 1.16 1.79 3.49
C ALA A 23 1.08 3.32 3.63
N ILE A 24 1.32 4.05 2.54
CA ILE A 24 1.34 5.51 2.50
C ILE A 24 -0.02 6.13 2.14
N VAL A 25 -0.98 5.33 1.63
CA VAL A 25 -2.33 5.80 1.28
C VAL A 25 -3.01 6.65 2.38
N PRO A 26 -3.00 6.24 3.68
CA PRO A 26 -3.61 7.05 4.74
C PRO A 26 -3.00 8.46 4.86
N PHE A 27 -1.72 8.61 4.55
CA PHE A 27 -1.00 9.89 4.59
C PHE A 27 -1.30 10.74 3.36
N PHE A 28 -1.50 10.13 2.18
CA PHE A 28 -2.02 10.86 1.01
C PHE A 28 -3.39 11.47 1.31
N TYR A 29 -4.28 10.72 1.97
CA TYR A 29 -5.58 11.24 2.41
C TYR A 29 -5.46 12.43 3.36
N LEU A 30 -4.43 12.46 4.20
CA LEU A 30 -4.12 13.58 5.08
C LEU A 30 -3.67 14.80 4.27
N CYS A 31 -2.77 14.60 3.29
CA CYS A 31 -2.28 15.69 2.43
C CYS A 31 -3.38 16.33 1.58
N ILE A 32 -4.36 15.56 1.09
CA ILE A 32 -5.48 16.09 0.29
C ILE A 32 -6.61 16.64 1.17
N GLY A 33 -6.45 16.69 2.49
CA GLY A 33 -7.44 17.26 3.41
C GLY A 33 -8.70 16.42 3.59
N ALA A 34 -8.73 15.14 3.17
CA ALA A 34 -9.89 14.26 3.35
C ALA A 34 -10.25 14.04 4.84
N TRP A 35 -9.34 14.41 5.72
CA TRP A 35 -9.45 14.33 7.17
C TRP A 35 -10.19 15.51 7.80
N GLN A 36 -10.37 16.62 7.07
CA GLN A 36 -11.08 17.80 7.58
C GLN A 36 -12.56 17.51 7.86
N GLU A 37 -13.09 16.44 7.26
CA GLU A 37 -14.47 16.01 7.48
C GLU A 37 -14.62 15.05 8.68
N LEU A 38 -13.51 14.61 9.31
CA LEU A 38 -13.52 13.80 10.53
C LEU A 38 -13.55 14.71 11.76
N SER A 39 -14.13 14.22 12.86
CA SER A 39 -13.90 14.86 14.16
C SER A 39 -12.40 14.84 14.50
N ILE A 40 -11.94 15.84 15.26
CA ILE A 40 -10.53 15.93 15.69
C ILE A 40 -10.08 14.62 16.36
N VAL A 41 -10.96 14.03 17.19
CA VAL A 41 -10.67 12.77 17.87
C VAL A 41 -10.56 11.61 16.88
N ALA A 42 -11.46 11.50 15.90
CA ALA A 42 -11.41 10.42 14.90
C ALA A 42 -10.22 10.55 13.95
N SER A 43 -9.84 11.78 13.58
CA SER A 43 -8.63 12.03 12.79
C SER A 43 -7.36 11.62 13.57
N ALA A 44 -7.23 12.04 14.83
CA ALA A 44 -6.09 11.68 15.67
C ALA A 44 -5.96 10.16 15.89
N THR A 45 -7.07 9.44 16.09
CA THR A 45 -7.02 7.97 16.27
C THR A 45 -6.60 7.26 14.98
N VAL A 46 -7.14 7.65 13.83
CA VAL A 46 -6.73 7.10 12.52
C VAL A 46 -5.25 7.39 12.25
N PHE A 47 -4.75 8.57 12.64
CA PHE A 47 -3.34 8.93 12.48
C PHE A 47 -2.41 8.08 13.32
N LEU A 48 -2.73 7.95 14.59
CA LEU A 48 -1.93 7.14 15.50
C LEU A 48 -1.92 5.68 15.05
N ALA A 49 -3.08 5.14 14.64
CA ALA A 49 -3.17 3.79 14.10
C ALA A 49 -2.31 3.62 12.83
N ALA A 50 -2.39 4.57 11.88
CA ALA A 50 -1.59 4.54 10.65
C ALA A 50 -0.08 4.67 10.94
N LEU A 51 0.32 5.55 11.86
CA LEU A 51 1.71 5.73 12.29
C LEU A 51 2.27 4.47 12.96
N VAL A 52 1.51 3.83 13.86
CA VAL A 52 1.92 2.59 14.52
C VAL A 52 2.11 1.48 13.49
N CYS A 53 1.16 1.32 12.56
CA CYS A 53 1.27 0.31 11.49
C CYS A 53 2.47 0.60 10.58
N LEU A 54 2.65 1.84 10.14
CA LEU A 54 3.75 2.23 9.27
C LEU A 54 5.10 2.10 9.97
N GLY A 55 5.20 2.51 11.23
CA GLY A 55 6.41 2.35 12.05
C GLY A 55 6.79 0.88 12.22
N PHE A 56 5.82 0.01 12.49
CA PHE A 56 6.04 -1.44 12.56
C PHE A 56 6.51 -2.02 11.22
N LEU A 57 5.82 -1.71 10.12
CA LEU A 57 6.20 -2.18 8.78
C LEU A 57 7.56 -1.63 8.35
N TYR A 58 7.89 -0.39 8.71
CA TYR A 58 9.18 0.21 8.44
C TYR A 58 10.31 -0.54 9.14
N LEU A 59 10.18 -0.72 10.46
CA LEU A 59 11.18 -1.45 11.25
C LEU A 59 11.37 -2.89 10.78
N ARG A 60 10.29 -3.52 10.28
CA ARG A 60 10.31 -4.93 9.91
C ARG A 60 10.70 -5.20 8.46
N LEU A 61 10.24 -4.36 7.53
CA LEU A 61 10.33 -4.61 6.08
C LEU A 61 11.26 -3.63 5.36
N LEU A 62 11.41 -2.40 5.86
CA LEU A 62 12.21 -1.35 5.21
C LEU A 62 13.60 -1.19 5.81
N ALA A 63 13.79 -1.52 7.09
CA ALA A 63 15.09 -1.46 7.76
C ALA A 63 16.11 -2.39 7.08
N HIS A 64 17.23 -1.80 6.65
CA HIS A 64 18.17 -2.42 5.70
C HIS A 64 18.94 -3.65 6.24
N ARG A 65 18.92 -3.93 7.54
CA ARG A 65 19.88 -4.88 8.16
C ARG A 65 19.44 -5.54 9.49
N ASN A 66 18.15 -5.71 9.76
CA ASN A 66 17.74 -6.39 11.00
C ASN A 66 17.24 -7.84 10.75
N PRO A 67 18.15 -8.83 10.60
CA PRO A 67 17.79 -10.20 10.26
C PRO A 67 16.93 -10.88 11.35
N VAL A 68 17.03 -10.41 12.61
CA VAL A 68 16.33 -10.99 13.75
C VAL A 68 14.81 -10.82 13.63
N TRP A 69 14.35 -9.64 13.19
CA TRP A 69 12.92 -9.33 13.06
C TRP A 69 12.36 -9.75 11.69
N ALA A 70 13.19 -9.70 10.65
CA ALA A 70 12.84 -10.11 9.29
C ALA A 70 12.51 -11.61 9.19
N GLY A 71 13.20 -12.47 9.96
CA GLY A 71 12.99 -13.92 9.97
C GLY A 71 11.97 -14.42 11.00
N ALA A 72 11.47 -13.57 11.88
CA ALA A 72 10.58 -13.98 12.97
C ALA A 72 9.18 -14.36 12.44
N THR A 73 8.93 -15.67 12.30
CA THR A 73 7.66 -16.25 11.84
C THR A 73 6.48 -15.90 12.76
N ARG A 74 6.72 -15.80 14.08
CA ARG A 74 5.70 -15.41 15.07
C ARG A 74 5.06 -14.06 14.78
N LEU A 75 5.80 -13.15 14.17
CA LEU A 75 5.29 -11.82 13.87
C LEU A 75 4.44 -11.79 12.59
N TRP A 76 4.40 -12.84 11.76
CA TRP A 76 3.69 -12.83 10.47
C TRP A 76 2.21 -12.44 10.61
N TRP A 77 1.53 -12.93 11.65
CA TRP A 77 0.15 -12.55 11.96
C TRP A 77 0.00 -11.05 12.25
N VAL A 78 0.98 -10.46 12.95
CA VAL A 78 0.99 -9.02 13.27
C VAL A 78 1.23 -8.17 12.01
N GLU A 79 2.04 -8.65 11.07
CA GLU A 79 2.22 -7.99 9.77
C GLU A 79 0.97 -8.10 8.91
N ALA A 80 0.34 -9.27 8.84
CA ALA A 80 -0.94 -9.42 8.17
C ALA A 80 -1.99 -8.49 8.76
N ALA A 81 -2.09 -8.41 10.09
CA ALA A 81 -2.99 -7.50 10.78
C ALA A 81 -2.69 -6.03 10.46
N ALA A 82 -1.42 -5.61 10.44
CA ALA A 82 -1.03 -4.25 10.08
C ALA A 82 -1.45 -3.89 8.65
N TRP A 83 -1.27 -4.81 7.69
CA TRP A 83 -1.74 -4.60 6.31
C TRP A 83 -3.26 -4.50 6.22
N VAL A 84 -3.99 -5.38 6.91
CA VAL A 84 -5.46 -5.34 6.96
C VAL A 84 -5.96 -4.03 7.57
N ILE A 85 -5.33 -3.57 8.66
CA ILE A 85 -5.65 -2.28 9.29
C ILE A 85 -5.42 -1.13 8.31
N LEU A 86 -4.31 -1.10 7.58
CA LEU A 86 -4.03 -0.04 6.60
C LEU A 86 -5.05 0.00 5.45
N VAL A 87 -5.46 -1.16 4.93
CA VAL A 87 -6.53 -1.26 3.93
C VAL A 87 -7.86 -0.77 4.50
N TYR A 88 -8.19 -1.21 5.72
CA TYR A 88 -9.40 -0.79 6.42
C TYR A 88 -9.42 0.73 6.63
N LEU A 89 -8.33 1.32 7.14
CA LEU A 89 -8.21 2.76 7.35
C LEU A 89 -8.32 3.54 6.03
N GLY A 90 -7.63 3.10 4.98
CA GLY A 90 -7.69 3.73 3.66
C GLY A 90 -9.11 3.71 3.07
N SER A 91 -9.81 2.57 3.17
CA SER A 91 -11.20 2.47 2.71
C SER A 91 -12.19 3.26 3.58
N MET A 92 -11.99 3.33 4.90
CA MET A 92 -12.84 4.13 5.79
C MET A 92 -12.74 5.63 5.48
N LEU A 93 -11.54 6.12 5.19
CA LEU A 93 -11.28 7.53 4.86
C LEU A 93 -11.99 7.99 3.57
N THR A 94 -12.29 7.07 2.65
CA THR A 94 -13.11 7.36 1.46
C THR A 94 -14.62 7.43 1.75
N GLY A 95 -15.06 7.04 2.94
CA GLY A 95 -16.45 6.71 3.24
C GLY A 95 -17.31 7.77 3.92
N MET A 96 -16.87 9.02 4.03
CA MET A 96 -17.61 10.04 4.77
C MET A 96 -18.55 10.92 3.94
N ARG A 97 -18.43 10.87 2.60
CA ARG A 97 -19.50 11.38 1.73
C ARG A 97 -20.49 10.25 1.44
N LEU A 98 -21.71 10.60 1.03
CA LEU A 98 -22.80 9.73 0.55
C LEU A 98 -22.43 8.93 -0.73
N GLN A 99 -21.17 8.56 -0.87
CA GLN A 99 -20.65 7.70 -1.92
C GLN A 99 -21.03 6.25 -1.63
N THR A 100 -21.58 5.59 -2.64
CA THR A 100 -21.85 4.14 -2.65
C THR A 100 -20.56 3.36 -2.35
N GLY A 101 -20.68 2.14 -1.83
CA GLY A 101 -19.51 1.30 -1.51
C GLY A 101 -18.52 1.17 -2.68
N PHE A 102 -19.01 1.16 -3.92
CA PHE A 102 -18.18 1.11 -5.12
C PHE A 102 -17.35 2.39 -5.36
N ALA A 103 -17.92 3.56 -5.10
CA ALA A 103 -17.21 4.84 -5.24
C ALA A 103 -16.06 4.99 -4.22
N ARG A 104 -16.23 4.42 -3.03
CA ARG A 104 -15.21 4.34 -1.98
C ARG A 104 -14.01 3.50 -2.42
N PHE A 105 -14.26 2.29 -2.90
CA PHE A 105 -13.20 1.41 -3.44
C PHE A 105 -12.52 2.01 -4.68
N GLY A 106 -13.28 2.68 -5.54
CA GLY A 106 -12.77 3.39 -6.72
C GLY A 106 -11.76 4.47 -6.39
N SER A 107 -12.13 5.40 -5.51
CA SER A 107 -11.25 6.48 -5.07
C SER A 107 -10.02 5.96 -4.31
N PHE A 108 -10.20 4.94 -3.47
CA PHE A 108 -9.09 4.24 -2.82
C PHE A 108 -8.10 3.63 -3.80
N ALA A 109 -8.59 2.89 -4.80
CA ALA A 109 -7.73 2.27 -5.81
C ALA A 109 -6.96 3.32 -6.63
N LEU A 110 -7.58 4.46 -6.95
CA LEU A 110 -6.94 5.55 -7.66
C LEU A 110 -5.82 6.19 -6.84
N VAL A 111 -6.08 6.54 -5.57
CA VAL A 111 -5.06 7.08 -4.66
C VAL A 111 -3.93 6.07 -4.45
N TRP A 112 -4.28 4.80 -4.30
CA TRP A 112 -3.31 3.73 -4.15
C TRP A 112 -2.42 3.54 -5.38
N LEU A 113 -2.95 3.64 -6.60
CA LEU A 113 -2.16 3.62 -7.83
C LEU A 113 -1.18 4.78 -7.90
N VAL A 114 -1.65 6.00 -7.61
CA VAL A 114 -0.81 7.21 -7.61
C VAL A 114 0.30 7.08 -6.56
N ALA A 115 -0.04 6.66 -5.34
CA ALA A 115 0.93 6.40 -4.29
C ALA A 115 1.94 5.33 -4.70
N SER A 116 1.48 4.22 -5.29
CA SER A 116 2.34 3.13 -5.75
C SER A 116 3.32 3.58 -6.83
N ALA A 117 2.87 4.39 -7.79
CA ALA A 117 3.72 4.97 -8.83
C ALA A 117 4.78 5.92 -8.24
N ALA A 118 4.38 6.78 -7.30
CA ALA A 118 5.31 7.69 -6.61
C ALA A 118 6.37 6.95 -5.77
N MET A 119 6.04 5.76 -5.25
CA MET A 119 6.95 4.95 -4.44
C MET A 119 7.93 4.10 -5.25
N VAL A 120 7.76 3.96 -6.57
CA VAL A 120 8.72 3.26 -7.46
C VAL A 120 10.12 3.87 -7.38
N PRO A 121 10.33 5.19 -7.62
CA PRO A 121 11.66 5.79 -7.52
C PRO A 121 12.22 5.73 -6.10
N VAL A 122 11.35 5.87 -5.09
CA VAL A 122 11.75 5.77 -3.67
C VAL A 122 12.32 4.38 -3.37
N MET A 123 11.65 3.32 -3.85
CA MET A 123 12.13 1.95 -3.71
C MET A 123 13.40 1.67 -4.51
N ALA A 124 13.50 2.20 -5.73
CA ALA A 124 14.65 2.00 -6.59
C ALA A 124 15.92 2.68 -6.04
N CYS A 125 15.78 3.87 -5.45
CA CYS A 125 16.90 4.69 -4.99
C CYS A 125 17.26 4.47 -3.51
N PHE A 126 16.29 4.40 -2.60
CA PHE A 126 16.54 4.42 -1.15
C PHE A 126 16.40 3.05 -0.48
N PHE A 127 15.49 2.20 -0.96
CA PHE A 127 15.15 0.92 -0.29
C PHE A 127 15.47 -0.32 -1.13
N ARG A 128 16.40 -0.21 -2.07
CA ARG A 128 16.76 -1.27 -3.03
C ARG A 128 17.22 -2.58 -2.39
N GLY A 129 17.77 -2.52 -1.17
CA GLY A 129 18.21 -3.68 -0.39
C GLY A 129 17.32 -3.99 0.82
N SER A 130 16.12 -3.40 0.91
CA SER A 130 15.19 -3.65 2.00
C SER A 130 14.72 -5.12 2.06
N VAL A 131 14.29 -5.56 3.24
CA VAL A 131 13.72 -6.89 3.45
C VAL A 131 12.47 -7.08 2.58
N LEU A 132 11.67 -6.03 2.37
CA LEU A 132 10.51 -6.03 1.48
C LEU A 132 10.91 -6.44 0.05
N VAL A 133 11.92 -5.78 -0.49
CA VAL A 133 12.44 -6.06 -1.82
C VAL A 133 13.05 -7.46 -1.88
N GLN A 134 13.78 -7.90 -0.85
CA GLN A 134 14.31 -9.27 -0.77
C GLN A 134 13.22 -10.35 -0.72
N ARG A 135 12.14 -10.12 0.05
CA ARG A 135 10.97 -11.01 0.09
C ARG A 135 10.25 -11.04 -1.24
N ALA A 136 10.12 -9.89 -1.90
CA ALA A 136 9.57 -9.82 -3.25
C ALA A 136 10.44 -10.59 -4.27
N TYR A 137 11.78 -10.51 -4.16
CA TYR A 137 12.71 -11.32 -4.98
C TYR A 137 12.63 -12.82 -4.70
N ALA A 138 12.31 -13.22 -3.46
CA ALA A 138 12.13 -14.63 -3.12
C ALA A 138 10.85 -15.21 -3.73
N TRP A 139 9.91 -14.36 -4.15
CA TRP A 139 8.66 -14.77 -4.75
C TRP A 139 8.81 -15.03 -6.25
N ARG A 140 8.68 -16.29 -6.66
CA ARG A 140 8.77 -16.74 -8.07
C ARG A 140 7.80 -16.03 -9.03
N PHE A 141 6.70 -15.51 -8.51
CA PHE A 141 5.65 -14.86 -9.30
C PHE A 141 5.54 -13.36 -9.00
N SER A 142 6.61 -12.71 -8.53
CA SER A 142 6.57 -11.29 -8.17
C SER A 142 6.11 -10.39 -9.32
N ALA A 143 6.64 -10.58 -10.54
CA ALA A 143 6.20 -9.83 -11.72
C ALA A 143 4.72 -10.03 -12.06
N LEU A 144 4.22 -11.28 -11.96
CA LEU A 144 2.81 -11.61 -12.16
C LEU A 144 1.93 -11.00 -11.07
N ALA A 145 2.36 -11.04 -9.81
CA ALA A 145 1.65 -10.44 -8.69
C ALA A 145 1.57 -8.91 -8.85
N THR A 146 2.67 -8.25 -9.24
CA THR A 146 2.65 -6.82 -9.57
C THR A 146 1.67 -6.51 -10.68
N ALA A 147 1.72 -7.25 -11.79
CA ALA A 147 0.80 -7.06 -12.91
C ALA A 147 -0.66 -7.27 -12.48
N ALA A 148 -0.94 -8.32 -11.71
CA ALA A 148 -2.29 -8.60 -11.21
C ALA A 148 -2.82 -7.48 -10.31
N TRP A 149 -2.01 -6.98 -9.38
CA TRP A 149 -2.41 -5.88 -8.49
C TRP A 149 -2.62 -4.57 -9.26
N LEU A 150 -1.73 -4.25 -10.20
CA LEU A 150 -1.89 -3.06 -11.05
C LEU A 150 -3.13 -3.17 -11.93
N LEU A 151 -3.39 -4.32 -12.55
CA LEU A 151 -4.58 -4.57 -13.36
C LEU A 151 -5.85 -4.48 -12.52
N LEU A 152 -5.86 -5.07 -11.32
CA LEU A 152 -7.01 -5.00 -10.43
C LEU A 152 -7.31 -3.54 -10.04
N ALA A 153 -6.29 -2.83 -9.57
CA ALA A 153 -6.43 -1.43 -9.16
C ALA A 153 -6.81 -0.53 -10.34
N SER A 154 -6.23 -0.75 -11.53
CA SER A 154 -6.55 0.03 -12.74
C SER A 154 -7.96 -0.23 -13.21
N ASN A 155 -8.45 -1.47 -13.19
CA ASN A 155 -9.83 -1.78 -13.56
C ASN A 155 -10.83 -1.13 -12.60
N ILE A 156 -10.56 -1.18 -11.29
CA ILE A 156 -11.42 -0.55 -10.28
C ILE A 156 -11.42 0.98 -10.45
N ALA A 157 -10.25 1.59 -10.65
CA ALA A 157 -10.14 3.04 -10.89
C ALA A 157 -10.81 3.47 -12.21
N THR A 158 -10.66 2.67 -13.27
CA THR A 158 -11.30 2.95 -14.57
C THR A 158 -12.81 2.84 -14.46
N ALA A 159 -13.32 1.78 -13.84
CA ALA A 159 -14.75 1.62 -13.59
C ALA A 159 -15.31 2.76 -12.73
N PHE A 160 -14.54 3.25 -11.76
CA PHE A 160 -14.91 4.43 -10.97
C PHE A 160 -15.00 5.72 -11.78
N ILE A 161 -14.05 5.96 -12.70
CA ILE A 161 -14.04 7.17 -13.56
C ILE A 161 -15.21 7.16 -14.54
N PHE A 162 -15.56 6.00 -15.10
CA PHE A 162 -16.57 5.89 -16.15
C PHE A 162 -17.98 5.56 -15.65
N MET A 163 -18.15 5.09 -14.42
CA MET A 163 -19.49 4.88 -13.86
C MET A 163 -20.13 6.22 -13.45
N PRO A 164 -21.40 6.47 -13.83
CA PRO A 164 -22.12 7.64 -13.35
C PRO A 164 -22.25 7.56 -11.82
N GLN A 165 -21.60 8.50 -11.15
CA GLN A 165 -21.64 8.64 -9.69
C GLN A 165 -23.05 9.11 -9.30
N ARG A 166 -23.94 8.18 -8.95
CA ARG A 166 -25.19 8.56 -8.29
C ARG A 166 -24.87 8.93 -6.85
N PHE A 167 -24.94 10.22 -6.54
CA PHE A 167 -24.98 10.71 -5.17
C PHE A 167 -26.34 10.29 -4.60
N VAL A 168 -26.33 9.49 -3.53
CA VAL A 168 -27.55 9.11 -2.78
C VAL A 168 -27.80 10.14 -1.70
#